data_AF-A0A417QZ87-F1
#
_entry.id   AF-A0A417QZ87-F1
#
_cell.length_a   1.000
_cell.length_b   1.000
_cell.length_c   1.000
_cell.angle_alpha   90.00
_cell.angle_beta   90.00
_cell.angle_gamma   90.00
#
_symmetry.space_group_name_H-M   'P 1'
#
loop_
_entity.id
_entity.type
_entity.pdbx_description
1 polymer ?
#
loop_
_entity_poly.entity_id
_entity_poly.type
_entity_poly.pdbx_seq_one_letter_code
_entity_poly.pdbx_strand_id
1 'polypeptide(L)'
;MKMNRKKWLCGVAACLCLTGSTVPVFADTVTFNITIPGDIISKRSVKADDEQKFYVTGTKFSGSGKLYCKSSRLHATTTSNTATISKNTPSASASYTSYALPRYEYFMHCTASVGSLHVEGRYTP
;
A
#
# COMPACT_ATOMS: atom_id res chain seq x y z
N MET A 1 -50.80 51.22 -20.55
CA MET A 1 -51.15 50.34 -19.40
C MET A 1 -50.32 49.05 -19.52
N LYS A 2 -49.53 48.77 -18.48
CA LYS A 2 -48.57 47.68 -18.17
C LYS A 2 -48.30 46.53 -19.17
N MET A 3 -47.03 46.46 -19.57
CA MET A 3 -46.34 45.30 -20.14
C MET A 3 -45.91 44.32 -19.03
N ASN A 4 -46.43 43.09 -19.01
CA ASN A 4 -46.13 42.09 -17.99
C ASN A 4 -44.97 41.17 -18.43
N ARG A 5 -43.76 41.48 -17.97
CA ARG A 5 -42.58 40.61 -17.99
C ARG A 5 -42.82 39.39 -17.07
N LYS A 6 -42.62 38.17 -17.56
CA LYS A 6 -42.30 36.91 -16.82
C LYS A 6 -42.46 35.72 -17.79
N LYS A 7 -41.55 34.78 -18.05
CA LYS A 7 -40.16 34.53 -17.64
C LYS A 7 -39.57 33.67 -18.78
N TRP A 8 -38.45 34.15 -19.31
CA TRP A 8 -37.55 33.44 -20.20
C TRP A 8 -36.76 32.36 -19.41
N LEU A 9 -36.28 31.33 -20.10
CA LEU A 9 -35.21 30.40 -19.71
C LEU A 9 -35.50 29.37 -18.58
N CYS A 10 -35.99 28.19 -18.94
CA CYS A 10 -35.70 26.97 -18.20
C CYS A 10 -34.33 26.44 -18.67
N GLY A 11 -33.27 27.04 -18.11
CA GLY A 11 -31.89 26.66 -18.33
C GLY A 11 -31.60 25.25 -17.80
N VAL A 12 -30.88 24.49 -18.62
CA VAL A 12 -30.25 23.21 -18.33
C VAL A 12 -29.37 23.34 -17.07
N ALA A 13 -29.77 22.73 -15.96
CA ALA A 13 -28.90 22.54 -14.80
C ALA A 13 -28.02 21.31 -15.04
N ALA A 14 -26.95 21.52 -15.80
CA ALA A 14 -25.90 20.53 -15.99
C ALA A 14 -25.16 20.28 -14.66
N CYS A 15 -24.86 19.01 -14.43
CA CYS A 15 -24.14 18.45 -13.30
C CYS A 15 -22.97 19.33 -12.83
N LEU A 16 -23.03 19.78 -11.57
CA LEU A 16 -21.83 20.08 -10.80
C LEU A 16 -21.16 18.74 -10.47
N CYS A 17 -20.47 18.15 -11.45
CA CYS A 17 -19.38 17.25 -11.15
C CYS A 17 -18.33 18.11 -10.47
N LEU A 18 -18.34 18.11 -9.12
CA LEU A 18 -17.22 18.56 -8.34
C LEU A 18 -16.03 17.74 -8.84
N THR A 19 -15.22 18.33 -9.72
CA THR A 19 -13.88 17.88 -9.99
C THR A 19 -13.10 18.11 -8.71
N GLY A 20 -13.31 17.25 -7.73
CA GLY A 20 -12.38 17.06 -6.64
C GLY A 20 -11.08 16.70 -7.31
N SER A 21 -10.13 17.63 -7.29
CA SER A 21 -8.76 17.36 -7.68
C SER A 21 -8.29 16.21 -6.80
N THR A 22 -8.38 14.98 -7.30
CA THR A 22 -7.75 13.84 -6.65
C THR A 22 -6.26 14.12 -6.76
N VAL A 23 -5.70 14.76 -5.74
CA VAL A 23 -4.25 14.75 -5.55
C VAL A 23 -3.91 13.26 -5.53
N PRO A 24 -3.12 12.73 -6.50
CA PRO A 24 -2.73 11.34 -6.44
C PRO A 24 -1.98 11.15 -5.13
N VAL A 25 -2.62 10.48 -4.16
CA VAL A 25 -1.95 10.05 -2.94
C VAL A 25 -1.10 8.87 -3.37
N PHE A 26 0.15 9.14 -3.71
CA PHE A 26 1.11 8.06 -3.97
C PHE A 26 1.30 7.29 -2.67
N ALA A 27 1.17 5.97 -2.72
CA ALA A 27 1.46 5.11 -1.59
C ALA A 27 2.94 5.24 -1.19
N ASP A 28 3.17 5.66 0.06
CA ASP A 28 4.52 5.78 0.60
C ASP A 28 5.20 4.41 0.51
N THR A 29 6.32 4.40 -0.21
CA THR A 29 7.09 3.19 -0.43
C THR A 29 8.42 3.32 0.27
N VAL A 30 8.74 2.38 1.16
CA VAL A 30 10.00 2.36 1.88
C VAL A 30 10.93 1.29 1.36
N THR A 31 12.21 1.60 1.33
CA THR A 31 13.25 0.61 1.05
C THR A 31 13.51 -0.21 2.31
N PHE A 32 13.67 -1.53 2.15
CA PHE A 32 14.13 -2.42 3.21
C PHE A 32 15.46 -3.07 2.84
N ASN A 33 16.23 -3.40 3.88
CA ASN A 33 17.43 -4.19 3.80
C ASN A 33 17.38 -5.16 5.00
N ILE A 34 17.18 -6.45 4.74
CA ILE A 34 16.82 -7.46 5.74
C ILE A 34 17.78 -8.63 5.61
N THR A 35 18.40 -9.03 6.73
CA THR A 35 19.26 -10.21 6.83
C THR A 35 18.70 -11.15 7.88
N ILE A 36 18.16 -12.31 7.50
CA ILE A 36 17.61 -13.27 8.45
C ILE A 36 18.74 -14.12 9.06
N PRO A 37 18.82 -14.32 10.39
CA PRO A 37 17.83 -13.94 11.43
C PRO A 37 18.06 -12.58 12.12
N GLY A 38 19.06 -11.78 11.70
CA GLY A 38 19.42 -10.51 12.34
C GLY A 38 18.34 -9.43 12.25
N ASP A 39 18.03 -8.98 11.03
CA ASP A 39 17.00 -7.97 10.76
C ASP A 39 15.76 -8.66 10.20
N ILE A 40 14.60 -8.44 10.83
CA ILE A 40 13.34 -9.06 10.40
C ILE A 40 12.21 -8.04 10.18
N ILE A 41 12.48 -6.74 10.35
CA ILE A 41 11.48 -5.67 10.35
C ILE A 41 11.93 -4.54 9.42
N SER A 42 11.04 -4.05 8.55
CA SER A 42 11.30 -2.86 7.73
C SER A 42 11.12 -1.55 8.50
N LYS A 43 11.51 -0.43 7.87
CA LYS A 43 11.00 0.89 8.27
C LYS A 43 9.48 0.94 8.16
N ARG A 44 8.87 1.89 8.89
CA ARG A 44 7.44 2.18 8.84
C ARG A 44 7.10 3.01 7.61
N SER A 45 5.90 2.84 7.09
CA SER A 45 5.34 3.62 5.99
C SER A 45 3.86 3.89 6.23
N VAL A 46 3.35 5.02 5.75
CA VAL A 46 1.93 5.37 5.89
C VAL A 46 1.14 4.73 4.75
N LYS A 47 0.05 4.05 5.10
CA LYS A 47 -0.88 3.52 4.10
C LYS A 47 -1.62 4.67 3.41
N ALA A 48 -1.60 4.74 2.08
CA ALA A 48 -2.19 5.85 1.34
C ALA A 48 -3.71 5.83 1.28
N ASP A 49 -4.28 4.66 1.02
CA ASP A 49 -5.66 4.52 0.58
C ASP A 49 -6.35 3.28 1.19
N ASP A 50 -7.57 3.05 0.77
CA ASP A 50 -8.41 1.94 1.23
C ASP A 50 -8.07 0.60 0.56
N GLU A 51 -7.01 0.50 -0.25
CA GLU A 51 -6.65 -0.77 -0.88
C GLU A 51 -6.30 -1.83 0.17
N GLN A 52 -6.96 -2.98 0.16
CA GLN A 52 -6.77 -4.00 1.19
C GLN A 52 -5.62 -4.96 0.88
N LYS A 53 -4.55 -4.46 0.26
CA LYS A 53 -3.32 -5.19 -0.08
C LYS A 53 -2.09 -4.36 0.25
N PHE A 54 -1.01 -5.05 0.56
CA PHE A 54 0.34 -4.49 0.54
C PHE A 54 1.15 -5.12 -0.59
N TYR A 55 2.22 -4.44 -0.97
CA TYR A 55 3.14 -4.84 -2.04
C TYR A 55 4.56 -4.92 -1.54
N VAL A 56 5.30 -5.90 -2.06
CA VAL A 56 6.73 -6.07 -1.77
C VAL A 56 7.47 -6.48 -3.03
N THR A 57 8.62 -5.86 -3.25
CA THR A 57 9.53 -6.18 -4.35
C THR A 57 10.96 -6.29 -3.85
N GLY A 58 11.57 -7.46 -3.97
CA GLY A 58 12.99 -7.67 -3.77
C GLY A 58 13.79 -7.28 -5.01
N THR A 59 14.87 -6.52 -4.81
CA THR A 59 15.76 -6.04 -5.87
C THR A 59 17.12 -6.75 -5.85
N LYS A 60 17.55 -7.24 -4.67
CA LYS A 60 18.74 -8.07 -4.52
C LYS A 60 18.47 -9.21 -3.56
N PHE A 61 19.04 -10.37 -3.87
CA PHE A 61 18.98 -11.58 -3.04
C PHE A 61 20.38 -12.18 -2.96
N SER A 62 20.89 -12.43 -1.76
CA SER A 62 22.19 -13.09 -1.57
C SER A 62 22.18 -14.57 -1.96
N GLY A 63 21.01 -15.20 -2.05
CA GLY A 63 20.86 -16.62 -2.36
C GLY A 63 19.50 -16.98 -2.99
N SER A 64 19.25 -18.28 -3.14
CA SER A 64 18.04 -18.83 -3.78
C SER A 64 16.85 -19.04 -2.83
N GLY A 65 16.98 -18.62 -1.56
CA GLY A 65 15.92 -18.72 -0.57
C GLY A 65 14.70 -17.84 -0.88
N LYS A 66 13.62 -18.11 -0.16
CA LYS A 66 12.38 -17.32 -0.19
C LYS A 66 12.31 -16.42 1.03
N LEU A 67 11.85 -15.19 0.83
CA LEU A 67 11.49 -14.26 1.89
C LEU A 67 9.97 -14.23 2.03
N TYR A 68 9.49 -14.48 3.24
CA TYR A 68 8.08 -14.46 3.60
C TYR A 68 7.78 -13.14 4.30
N CYS A 69 6.90 -12.34 3.73
CA CYS A 69 6.65 -10.97 4.17
C CYS A 69 5.20 -10.83 4.65
N LYS A 70 5.00 -10.13 5.76
CA LYS A 70 3.68 -9.72 6.26
C LYS A 70 3.70 -8.25 6.64
N SER A 71 2.64 -7.53 6.30
CA SER A 71 2.42 -6.16 6.74
C SER A 71 1.58 -6.16 8.02
N SER A 72 1.97 -5.34 9.00
CA SER A 72 1.24 -5.16 10.26
C SER A 72 1.09 -3.68 10.58
N ARG A 73 -0.07 -3.31 11.13
CA ARG A 73 -0.30 -1.94 11.61
C ARG A 73 0.43 -1.72 12.92
N LEU A 74 1.06 -0.56 13.06
CA LEU A 74 1.72 -0.20 14.30
C LEU A 74 0.70 -0.03 15.45
N HIS A 75 1.02 -0.61 16.61
CA HIS A 75 0.18 -0.59 17.82
C HIS A 75 -1.22 -1.21 17.64
N ALA A 76 -1.39 -2.15 16.71
CA ALA A 76 -2.67 -2.80 16.47
C ALA A 76 -2.51 -4.27 16.04
N THR A 77 -3.64 -4.98 15.98
CA THR A 77 -3.69 -6.41 15.61
C THR A 77 -3.91 -6.65 14.11
N THR A 78 -4.17 -5.59 13.32
CA THR A 78 -4.33 -5.70 11.86
C THR A 78 -3.04 -6.18 11.23
N THR A 79 -3.09 -7.31 10.54
CA THR A 79 -1.97 -7.92 9.84
C THR A 79 -2.42 -8.43 8.47
N SER A 80 -1.47 -8.89 7.66
CA SER A 80 -1.74 -9.44 6.34
C SER A 80 -1.52 -10.94 6.26
N ASN A 81 -2.02 -11.51 5.16
CA ASN A 81 -1.53 -12.79 4.67
C ASN A 81 -0.06 -12.67 4.23
N THR A 82 0.60 -13.81 4.01
CA THR A 82 2.01 -13.85 3.62
C THR A 82 2.18 -13.58 2.13
N ALA A 83 2.97 -12.56 1.77
CA ALA A 83 3.53 -12.41 0.43
C ALA A 83 4.89 -13.11 0.38
N THR A 84 5.15 -13.93 -0.64
CA THR A 84 6.41 -14.67 -0.78
C THR A 84 7.18 -14.15 -1.99
N ILE A 85 8.42 -13.72 -1.78
CA ILE A 85 9.32 -13.30 -2.86
C ILE A 85 10.59 -14.15 -2.87
N SER A 86 11.22 -14.24 -4.04
CA SER A 86 12.50 -14.90 -4.25
C SER A 86 13.22 -14.28 -5.44
N LYS A 87 14.47 -14.68 -5.68
CA LYS A 87 15.24 -14.21 -6.86
C LYS A 87 14.50 -14.42 -8.20
N ASN A 88 13.73 -15.50 -8.31
CA ASN A 88 13.01 -15.85 -9.55
C ASN A 88 11.58 -15.26 -9.58
N THR A 89 11.07 -14.82 -8.43
CA THR A 89 9.75 -14.19 -8.31
C THR A 89 9.90 -13.00 -7.35
N PRO A 90 10.48 -11.89 -7.83
CA PRO A 90 10.95 -10.82 -6.96
C PRO A 90 9.82 -9.97 -6.39
N SER A 91 8.62 -9.99 -6.98
CA SER A 91 7.49 -9.17 -6.55
C SER A 91 6.30 -10.02 -6.15
N ALA A 92 5.65 -9.63 -5.06
CA ALA A 92 4.42 -10.25 -4.59
C ALA A 92 3.56 -9.21 -3.85
N SER A 93 2.30 -9.57 -3.65
CA SER A 93 1.34 -8.81 -2.84
C SER A 93 0.50 -9.78 -2.03
N ALA A 94 -0.05 -9.33 -0.91
CA ALA A 94 -1.03 -10.10 -0.17
C ALA A 94 -2.06 -9.21 0.52
N SER A 95 -3.26 -9.74 0.69
CA SER A 95 -4.37 -8.99 1.31
C SER A 95 -4.24 -8.94 2.83
N TYR A 96 -4.77 -7.87 3.43
CA TYR A 96 -4.95 -7.78 4.88
C TYR A 96 -6.00 -8.78 5.39
N THR A 97 -5.82 -9.30 6.60
CA THR A 97 -6.76 -10.26 7.22
C THR A 97 -7.98 -9.58 7.84
N SER A 98 -7.90 -8.26 8.03
CA SER A 98 -8.98 -7.39 8.47
C SER A 98 -8.80 -6.02 7.82
N TYR A 99 -9.81 -5.17 7.91
CA TYR A 99 -9.76 -3.84 7.28
C TYR A 99 -8.55 -3.04 7.78
N ALA A 100 -7.66 -2.71 6.85
CA ALA A 100 -6.49 -1.89 7.05
C ALA A 100 -6.86 -0.43 6.83
N LEU A 101 -6.67 0.37 7.88
CA LEU A 101 -7.04 1.78 7.88
C LEU A 101 -6.01 2.61 7.11
N PRO A 102 -6.44 3.45 6.14
CA PRO A 102 -5.55 4.40 5.50
C PRO A 102 -5.03 5.43 6.51
N ARG A 103 -3.91 6.08 6.19
CA ARG A 103 -3.26 7.16 6.96
C ARG A 103 -2.68 6.72 8.31
N TYR A 104 -2.62 5.42 8.57
CA TYR A 104 -1.89 4.83 9.69
C TYR A 104 -0.54 4.26 9.24
N GLU A 105 0.38 4.15 10.20
CA GLU A 105 1.69 3.54 9.98
C GLU A 105 1.61 2.01 9.98
N TYR A 106 2.24 1.42 8.98
CA TYR A 106 2.41 -0.02 8.83
C TYR A 106 3.88 -0.34 8.61
N PHE A 107 4.25 -1.58 8.90
CA PHE A 107 5.61 -2.06 8.74
C PHE A 107 5.59 -3.54 8.34
N MET A 108 6.67 -3.97 7.68
CA MET A 108 6.78 -5.32 7.16
C MET A 108 7.63 -6.17 8.11
N HIS A 109 7.11 -7.34 8.47
CA HIS A 109 7.85 -8.42 9.11
C HIS A 109 8.25 -9.48 8.09
N CYS A 110 9.46 -10.00 8.23
CA CYS A 110 10.01 -11.01 7.35
C CYS A 110 10.52 -12.25 8.09
N THR A 111 10.33 -13.41 7.47
CA THR A 111 11.08 -14.63 7.77
C THR A 111 11.65 -15.20 6.46
N ALA A 112 12.58 -16.15 6.53
CA ALA A 112 13.15 -16.77 5.33
C ALA A 112 13.08 -18.30 5.38
N SER A 113 13.09 -18.90 4.20
CA SER A 113 13.16 -20.36 4.05
C SER A 113 14.55 -20.93 4.34
N VAL A 114 15.58 -20.08 4.41
CA VAL A 114 16.98 -20.45 4.67
C VAL A 114 17.60 -19.44 5.63
N GLY A 115 18.61 -19.87 6.39
CA GLY A 115 19.41 -18.97 7.23
C GLY A 115 20.31 -18.05 6.39
N SER A 116 20.67 -16.90 6.94
CA SER A 116 21.57 -15.90 6.35
C SER A 116 21.12 -15.36 4.99
N LEU A 117 19.82 -15.44 4.68
CA LEU A 117 19.28 -14.80 3.48
C LEU A 117 19.26 -13.28 3.69
N HIS A 118 19.90 -12.58 2.77
CA HIS A 118 19.93 -11.13 2.72
C HIS A 118 19.14 -10.65 1.51
N VAL A 119 18.22 -9.72 1.74
CA VAL A 119 17.34 -9.17 0.70
C VAL A 119 17.22 -7.66 0.86
N GLU A 120 17.46 -6.95 -0.24
CA GLU A 120 17.15 -5.53 -0.37
C GLU A 120 15.91 -5.35 -1.26
N GLY A 121 15.05 -4.39 -0.95
CA GLY A 121 13.84 -4.20 -1.72
C GLY A 121 13.00 -3.01 -1.33
N ARG A 122 11.75 -3.01 -1.79
CA ARG A 122 10.74 -1.99 -1.56
C ARG A 122 9.48 -2.62 -0.96
N TYR A 123 8.87 -1.91 -0.02
CA TYR A 123 7.64 -2.28 0.63
C TYR A 123 6.65 -1.10 0.61
N THR A 124 5.40 -1.40 0.29
CA THR A 124 4.30 -0.42 0.22
C THR A 124 3.08 -1.01 0.94
N PRO A 125 2.61 -0.41 2.05
CA PRO A 125 1.41 -0.85 2.79
C PRO A 125 0.09 -0.49 2.10
#